data_AF-A0A2T3CHL7-F1
#
_entry.id   AF-A0A2T3CHL7-F1
#
_cell.length_a   1.000
_cell.length_b   1.000
_cell.length_c   1.000
_cell.angle_alpha   90.00
_cell.angle_beta   90.00
_cell.angle_gamma   90.00
#
_symmetry.space_group_name_H-M   'P 1'
#
loop_
_entity.id
_entity.type
_entity.pdbx_description
1 polymer ?
#
loop_
_entity_poly.entity_id
_entity_poly.type
_entity_poly.pdbx_seq_one_letter_code
_entity_poly.pdbx_strand_id
1 'polypeptide(L)' 'MSKPAETIKGRADFHARHQAQAREQAEQWLVQREYLQGRWFDWVASQLYQLSPPEYAAMVRRELQALTQ' A
#
# COMPACT_ATOMS: atom_id res chain seq x y z
N MET A 1 1.57 -32.08 8.40
CA MET A 1 1.42 -30.78 9.09
C MET A 1 2.78 -30.11 9.17
N SER A 2 2.77 -28.77 9.11
CA SER A 2 3.89 -27.82 9.31
C SER A 2 4.74 -27.46 8.10
N LYS A 3 4.49 -26.27 7.53
CA LYS A 3 5.47 -25.19 7.33
C LYS A 3 4.82 -23.77 7.29
N PRO A 4 4.15 -23.29 8.35
CA PRO A 4 3.72 -21.89 8.43
C PRO A 4 4.91 -20.90 8.56
N ALA A 5 6.09 -21.35 8.96
CA ALA A 5 7.24 -20.49 9.25
C ALA A 5 7.96 -19.94 7.99
N GLU A 6 7.95 -20.66 6.87
CA GLU A 6 8.63 -20.23 5.63
C GLU A 6 7.89 -19.07 4.95
N THR A 7 6.56 -19.10 4.97
CA THR A 7 5.71 -18.05 4.39
C THR A 7 5.77 -16.75 5.17
N ILE A 8 5.96 -16.80 6.49
CA ILE A 8 6.08 -15.61 7.35
C ILE A 8 7.41 -14.90 7.11
N LYS A 9 8.50 -15.67 6.93
CA LYS A 9 9.82 -15.10 6.64
C LYS A 9 9.87 -14.40 5.29
N GLY A 10 9.21 -14.96 4.26
CA GLY A 10 9.07 -14.32 2.95
C GLY A 10 8.25 -13.03 2.99
N ARG A 11 7.16 -13.00 3.77
CA ARG A 11 6.36 -11.78 3.97
C ARG A 11 7.14 -10.67 4.66
N ALA A 12 7.84 -10.97 5.76
CA ALA A 12 8.61 -9.95 6.47
C ALA A 12 9.71 -9.32 5.59
N ASP A 13 10.42 -10.13 4.79
CA ASP A 13 11.44 -9.64 3.85
C ASP A 13 10.81 -8.83 2.69
N PHE A 14 9.68 -9.30 2.14
CA PHE A 14 8.91 -8.55 1.14
C PHE A 14 8.48 -7.18 1.66
N HIS A 15 7.94 -7.14 2.88
CA HIS A 15 7.52 -5.91 3.52
C HIS A 15 8.72 -4.96 3.72
N ALA A 16 9.85 -5.46 4.23
CA ALA A 16 11.04 -4.63 4.44
C ALA A 16 11.55 -4.01 3.13
N ARG A 17 11.56 -4.78 2.03
CA ARG A 17 12.02 -4.30 0.72
C ARG A 17 11.07 -3.28 0.10
N HIS A 18 9.76 -3.49 0.23
CA HIS A 18 8.76 -2.64 -0.42
C HIS A 18 8.23 -1.52 0.47
N GLN A 19 8.65 -1.42 1.74
CA GLN A 19 8.15 -0.40 2.66
C GLN A 19 8.43 1.01 2.17
N ALA A 20 9.68 1.27 1.74
CA ALA A 20 10.06 2.57 1.20
C ALA A 20 9.26 2.91 -0.07
N GLN A 21 9.10 1.94 -0.97
CA GLN A 21 8.34 2.11 -2.22
C GLN A 21 6.85 2.36 -1.95
N ALA A 22 6.26 1.62 -0.99
CA ALA A 22 4.85 1.78 -0.62
C ALA A 22 4.59 3.16 -0.02
N ARG A 23 5.55 3.68 0.78
CA ARG A 23 5.49 5.02 1.35
C ARG A 23 5.58 6.10 0.28
N GLU A 24 6.57 6.02 -0.62
CA GLU A 24 6.72 6.97 -1.72
C GLU A 24 5.44 7.00 -2.58
N GLN A 25 4.88 5.83 -2.89
CA GLN A 25 3.64 5.73 -3.65
C GLN A 25 2.46 6.39 -2.91
N ALA A 26 2.36 6.18 -1.60
CA ALA A 26 1.35 6.81 -0.76
C ALA A 26 1.49 8.33 -0.73
N GLU A 27 2.71 8.85 -0.64
CA GLU A 27 2.99 10.30 -0.70
C GLU A 27 2.56 10.89 -2.05
N GLN A 28 2.90 10.22 -3.16
CA GLN A 28 2.47 10.65 -4.50
C GLN A 28 0.94 10.67 -4.64
N TRP A 29 0.26 9.65 -4.12
CA TRP A 29 -1.20 9.59 -4.15
C TRP A 29 -1.82 10.65 -3.24
N LEU A 30 -1.21 10.96 -2.10
CA LEU A 30 -1.68 12.00 -1.20
C LEU A 30 -1.61 13.38 -1.85
N VAL A 31 -0.58 13.67 -2.64
CA VAL A 31 -0.50 14.93 -3.43
C VAL A 31 -1.68 15.04 -4.40
N GLN A 32 -2.16 13.94 -4.97
CA GLN A 32 -3.35 13.94 -5.84
C GLN A 32 -4.64 14.31 -5.10
N ARG A 33 -4.65 14.30 -3.76
CA ARG A 33 -5.82 14.65 -2.95
C ARG A 33 -6.26 16.08 -3.17
N GLU A 34 -5.33 17.02 -3.34
CA GLU A 34 -5.67 18.44 -3.57
C GLU A 34 -6.33 18.66 -4.94
N TYR A 35 -5.90 17.89 -5.95
CA TYR A 35 -6.43 17.98 -7.32
C TYR A 35 -7.78 17.26 -7.47
N LEU A 36 -7.91 16.06 -6.87
CA LEU A 36 -9.10 15.22 -7.01
C LEU A 36 -10.20 15.54 -5.98
N GLN A 37 -9.85 16.19 -4.87
CA GLN A 37 -10.75 16.58 -3.79
C GLN A 37 -11.68 15.41 -3.38
N GLY A 38 -13.00 15.61 -3.43
CA GLY A 38 -13.98 14.58 -3.05
C GLY A 38 -13.92 13.29 -3.87
N ARG A 39 -13.29 13.30 -5.06
CA ARG A 39 -13.11 12.10 -5.89
C ARG A 39 -11.87 11.28 -5.51
N TRP A 40 -11.02 11.82 -4.64
CA TRP A 40 -9.75 11.20 -4.29
C TRP A 40 -9.91 9.78 -3.72
N PHE A 41 -10.88 9.56 -2.83
CA PHE A 41 -11.10 8.25 -2.23
C PHE A 41 -11.52 7.18 -3.24
N ASP A 42 -12.40 7.54 -4.18
CA ASP A 42 -12.88 6.64 -5.25
C ASP A 42 -11.74 6.28 -6.22
N TRP A 43 -10.91 7.27 -6.55
CA TRP A 43 -9.71 7.07 -7.34
C TRP A 43 -8.70 6.16 -6.63
N VAL A 44 -8.40 6.39 -5.35
CA VAL A 44 -7.50 5.54 -4.57
C VAL A 44 -8.01 4.10 -4.51
N ALA A 45 -9.31 3.88 -4.30
CA ALA A 45 -9.89 2.54 -4.32
C ALA A 45 -9.67 1.83 -5.67
N SER A 46 -9.84 2.57 -6.78
CA SER A 46 -9.58 2.06 -8.12
C SER A 46 -8.09 1.74 -8.35
N GLN A 47 -7.17 2.54 -7.81
CA GLN A 47 -5.73 2.27 -7.90
C GLN A 47 -5.34 1.04 -7.08
N LEU A 48 -5.84 0.91 -5.85
CA LEU A 48 -5.58 -0.24 -4.99
C LEU A 48 -6.07 -1.55 -5.61
N TYR A 49 -7.20 -1.52 -6.33
CA TYR A 49 -7.72 -2.69 -7.02
C TYR A 49 -6.85 -3.14 -8.20
N GLN A 50 -6.20 -2.19 -8.89
CA GLN A 50 -5.27 -2.48 -9.99
C GLN A 50 -3.88 -2.87 -9.50
N LEU A 51 -3.52 -2.48 -8.27
CA LEU A 51 -2.23 -2.75 -7.69
C LEU A 51 -2.05 -4.25 -7.40
N SER A 52 -0.97 -4.83 -7.89
CA SER A 52 -0.57 -6.20 -7.60
C SER A 52 0.90 -6.24 -7.20
N PRO A 53 1.30 -7.09 -6.23
CA PRO A 53 0.47 -8.05 -5.50
C PRO A 53 -0.43 -7.39 -4.43
N PRO A 54 -1.50 -8.07 -3.97
CA PRO A 54 -2.42 -7.53 -2.96
C PRO A 54 -1.73 -7.18 -1.63
N GLU A 55 -0.62 -7.85 -1.31
CA GLU A 55 0.22 -7.52 -0.14
C GLU A 55 0.83 -6.12 -0.26
N TYR A 56 1.30 -5.74 -1.45
CA TYR A 56 1.80 -4.40 -1.72
C TYR A 56 0.68 -3.36 -1.68
N ALA A 57 -0.51 -3.69 -2.20
CA ALA A 57 -1.69 -2.82 -2.11
C ALA A 57 -2.06 -2.52 -0.64
N ALA A 58 -2.02 -3.54 0.23
CA ALA A 58 -2.26 -3.36 1.66
C ALA A 58 -1.21 -2.46 2.33
N MET A 59 0.07 -2.56 1.92
CA MET A 59 1.14 -1.69 2.40
C MET A 59 0.88 -0.23 2.01
N VAL A 60 0.60 0.05 0.73
CA VAL A 60 0.31 1.41 0.25
C VAL A 60 -0.90 2.00 0.97
N ARG A 61 -1.97 1.22 1.15
CA ARG A 61 -3.16 1.63 1.92
C ARG A 61 -2.82 2.02 3.35
N ARG A 62 -1.97 1.23 4.04
CA ARG A 62 -1.54 1.50 5.41
C ARG A 62 -0.72 2.79 5.50
N GLU A 63 0.23 2.98 4.61
CA GLU A 63 1.05 4.20 4.60
C GLU A 63 0.20 5.43 4.28
N LEU A 64 -0.75 5.33 3.34
CA LEU A 64 -1.73 6.39 3.07
C LEU A 64 -2.55 6.75 4.31
N GLN A 65 -3.04 5.74 5.03
CA GLN A 65 -3.76 5.95 6.28
C GLN A 65 -2.87 6.66 7.32
N ALA A 66 -1.60 6.27 7.44
CA ALA A 66 -0.67 6.89 8.38
C ALA A 66 -0.34 8.35 8.03
N LEU A 67 -0.33 8.71 6.74
CA LEU A 67 -0.09 10.08 6.28
C LEU A 67 -1.36 10.96 6.31
N THR A 68 -2.55 10.37 6.45
CA THR A 68 -3.85 11.08 6.43
C THR A 68 -4.60 11.06 7.76
N GLN A 69 -4.09 10.32 8.74
CA GLN A 69 -4.47 10.40 10.16
C GLN A 69 -4.11 11.77 10.75
#